data_AF-A0A3N5FTW7-F1
#
_entry.id   AF-A0A3N5FTW7-F1
#
_cell.length_a   1.000
_cell.length_b   1.000
_cell.length_c   1.000
_cell.angle_alpha   90.00
_cell.angle_beta   90.00
_cell.angle_gamma   90.00
#
_symmetry.space_group_name_H-M   'P 1'
#
loop_
_entity.id
_entity.type
_entity.pdbx_description
1 polymer ?
#
loop_
_entity_poly.entity_id
_entity_poly.type
_entity_poly.pdbx_seq_one_letter_code
_entity_poly.pdbx_strand_id
1 'polypeptide(L)' 'DHPWFLGCQFHPEYKSKPTEPHPLFVSYIAAALAAQQRREQGEAEVVTAGPRVLSEGPPSTVAEQPEELPSEVQVQG' A
#
# COMPACT_ATOMS: atom_id res chain seq x y z
N ASP A 1 -5.19 14.85 -13.99
CA ASP A 1 -5.34 15.49 -12.68
C ASP A 1 -4.41 14.77 -11.71
N HIS A 2 -3.66 15.45 -10.85
CA HIS A 2 -2.72 14.78 -9.94
C HIS A 2 -3.20 15.02 -8.50
N PRO A 3 -3.65 13.98 -7.77
CA PRO A 3 -4.38 14.15 -6.51
C PRO A 3 -3.54 14.78 -5.39
N TRP A 4 -2.21 14.70 -5.49
CA TRP A 4 -1.30 15.35 -4.54
C TRP A 4 0.03 15.67 -5.21
N PHE A 5 0.38 16.95 -5.42
CA PHE A 5 1.65 17.34 -6.04
C PHE A 5 2.34 18.41 -5.20
N LEU A 6 3.65 18.31 -5.03
CA LEU A 6 4.44 19.23 -4.24
C LEU A 6 5.80 19.48 -4.92
N GLY A 7 6.24 20.74 -4.92
CA GLY A 7 7.59 21.13 -5.31
C GLY A 7 8.11 22.24 -4.40
N CYS A 8 9.40 22.17 -4.02
CA CYS A 8 10.08 23.22 -3.28
C CYS A 8 11.48 23.47 -3.86
N GLN A 9 11.90 24.74 -3.88
CA GLN A 9 13.24 25.16 -4.33
C GLN A 9 14.26 25.27 -3.19
N PHE A 10 13.79 25.19 -1.94
CA PHE A 10 14.63 25.17 -0.75
C PHE A 10 14.87 23.72 -0.28
N HIS A 11 15.77 23.55 0.69
CA HIS A 11 16.10 22.25 1.30
C HIS A 11 15.32 22.05 2.62
N PRO A 12 14.09 21.49 2.60
CA PRO A 12 13.34 21.21 3.82
C PRO A 12 13.99 20.11 4.67
N GLU A 13 14.89 19.31 4.08
CA GLU A 13 15.64 18.25 4.76
C GLU A 13 16.42 18.82 5.96
N TYR A 14 17.07 19.97 5.78
CA TYR A 14 17.88 20.60 6.82
C TYR A 14 17.08 21.19 7.98
N LYS A 15 15.76 21.35 7.81
CA LYS A 15 14.86 21.85 8.85
C LYS A 15 14.10 20.75 9.58
N SER A 16 14.15 19.51 9.09
CA SER A 16 13.48 18.37 9.70
C SER A 16 14.32 17.80 10.85
N LYS A 17 13.67 17.45 11.97
CA LYS A 17 14.32 16.83 13.13
C LYS A 17 13.58 15.55 13.52
N PRO A 18 14.22 14.59 14.21
CA PRO A 18 13.56 13.35 14.63
C PRO A 18 12.29 13.56 15.48
N THR A 19 12.30 14.57 16.35
CA THR A 19 11.15 14.92 17.22
C THR A 19 10.20 15.95 16.62
N GLU A 20 10.61 16.60 15.52
CA GLU A 20 9.85 17.67 14.86
C GLU A 20 10.05 17.52 13.34
N PRO A 21 9.35 16.56 12.72
CA PRO A 21 9.47 16.33 11.29
C PRO A 21 8.87 17.49 10.51
N HIS A 22 9.50 17.86 9.39
CA HIS A 22 9.00 18.95 8.57
C HIS A 22 7.61 18.61 7.99
N PRO A 23 6.63 19.54 8.01
CA PRO A 23 5.25 19.28 7.57
C PRO A 23 5.13 18.71 6.16
N LEU A 24 6.06 19.08 5.26
CA LEU A 24 6.09 18.54 3.89
C LEU A 24 6.25 17.02 3.89
N PHE A 25 7.18 16.48 4.69
CA PHE A 25 7.40 15.03 4.76
C PHE A 25 6.22 14.31 5.41
N VAL A 26 5.64 14.90 6.45
CA VAL A 26 4.44 14.35 7.12
C VAL A 26 3.27 14.27 6.13
N SER A 27 3.00 15.36 5.40
CA SER A 27 1.92 15.40 4.41
C SER A 27 2.13 14.44 3.25
N TYR A 28 3.38 14.26 2.80
CA TYR A 28 3.73 13.32 1.75
C TYR A 28 3.43 11.88 2.15
N ILE A 29 3.85 11.47 3.35
CA ILE A 29 3.61 10.11 3.86
C ILE A 29 2.11 9.87 4.04
N ALA A 30 1.38 10.84 4.59
CA ALA A 30 -0.07 10.74 4.73
C ALA A 30 -0.78 10.56 3.37
N ALA A 31 -0.37 11.33 2.35
CA ALA A 31 -0.91 11.19 0.99
C ALA A 31 -0.57 9.82 0.37
N ALA A 32 0.64 9.30 0.61
CA ALA A 32 1.06 7.98 0.16
C ALA A 32 0.23 6.86 0.80
N LEU A 33 -0.02 6.94 2.11
CA LEU A 33 -0.88 5.98 2.83
C LEU A 33 -2.33 6.03 2.33
N ALA A 34 -2.87 7.23 2.12
CA ALA A 34 -4.21 7.39 1.57
C ALA A 34 -4.30 6.81 0.13
N ALA A 35 -3.25 6.98 -0.68
CA ALA A 35 -3.19 6.39 -2.02
C ALA A 35 -3.09 4.85 -1.96
N GLN A 36 -2.34 4.29 -1.01
CA GLN A 36 -2.30 2.85 -0.79
C GLN A 36 -3.68 2.31 -0.42
N GLN A 37 -4.37 2.93 0.54
CA GLN A 37 -5.71 2.53 0.97
C GLN A 37 -6.72 2.56 -0.18
N ARG A 38 -6.70 3.62 -1.01
CA ARG A 38 -7.58 3.70 -2.20
C ARG A 38 -7.31 2.55 -3.18
N ARG A 39 -6.04 2.16 -3.36
CA ARG A 39 -5.65 1.04 -4.22
C ARG A 39 -6.11 -0.32 -3.65
N GLU A 40 -6.08 -0.48 -2.34
CA GLU A 40 -6.58 -1.69 -1.66
C GLU A 40 -8.11 -1.78 -1.71
N GLN A 41 -8.81 -0.64 -1.68
CA GLN A 41 -10.28 -0.55 -1.74
C GLN A 41 -10.85 -0.67 -3.16
N GLY A 42 -10.01 -0.96 -4.17
CA GLY A 42 -10.46 -1.18 -5.55
C GLY A 42 -10.87 0.09 -6.28
N GLU A 43 -10.55 1.28 -5.75
CA GLU A 43 -10.79 2.54 -6.46
C GLU A 43 -9.71 2.72 -7.53
N ALA A 44 -9.95 2.17 -8.71
CA ALA A 44 -9.12 2.38 -9.89
C ALA A 44 -9.24 3.84 -10.34
N GLU A 45 -8.36 4.69 -9.81
CA GLU A 45 -8.22 6.06 -10.28
C GLU A 45 -7.91 6.07 -11.78
N VAL A 46 -8.75 6.76 -12.55
CA VAL A 46 -8.68 6.90 -14.00
C VAL A 46 -7.36 7.59 -14.37
N VAL A 47 -6.38 6.78 -14.76
CA VAL A 47 -5.07 7.26 -15.21
C VAL A 47 -5.17 7.80 -16.64
N THR A 48 -5.00 9.11 -16.79
CA THR A 48 -4.51 9.73 -18.03
C THR A 48 -3.21 10.44 -17.65
N ALA A 49 -2.02 10.09 -18.15
CA ALA A 49 -1.65 9.55 -19.44
C ALA A 49 -0.39 8.63 -19.38
N GLY A 50 -0.34 7.59 -20.21
CA GLY A 50 0.88 6.84 -20.58
C GLY A 50 1.06 5.44 -19.95
N PRO A 51 1.66 4.46 -20.67
CA PRO A 51 1.42 3.04 -20.43
C PRO A 51 2.14 2.56 -19.17
N ARG A 52 1.36 2.12 -18.17
CA ARG A 52 1.85 1.45 -17.00
C ARG A 52 1.91 -0.06 -17.26
N VAL A 53 3.10 -0.58 -17.52
CA VAL A 53 3.47 -2.00 -17.37
C VAL A 53 4.55 -1.98 -16.30
N LEU A 54 4.38 -2.55 -15.11
CA LEU A 54 4.17 -3.96 -14.82
C LEU A 54 3.12 -4.17 -13.70
N SER A 55 2.33 -5.22 -13.89
CA SER A 55 1.62 -5.99 -12.87
C SER A 55 2.63 -6.51 -11.81
N GLU A 56 2.28 -6.77 -10.56
CA GLU A 56 1.25 -7.66 -10.05
C GLU A 56 0.60 -7.04 -8.80
N GLY A 57 -0.61 -7.50 -8.48
CA GLY A 57 -1.47 -6.98 -7.42
C GLY A 57 -0.95 -7.14 -5.99
N PRO A 58 -1.74 -6.72 -4.99
CA PRO A 58 -1.30 -6.75 -3.59
C PRO A 58 -1.09 -8.20 -3.12
N PRO A 59 -0.06 -8.52 -2.32
CA PRO A 59 -0.10 -9.75 -1.54
C PRO A 59 -1.21 -9.59 -0.49
N SER A 60 -2.38 -10.13 -0.84
CA SER A 60 -3.50 -10.39 0.05
C SER A 60 -2.97 -11.01 1.34
N THR A 61 -3.37 -10.44 2.47
CA THR A 61 -3.32 -11.06 3.79
C THR A 61 -3.66 -12.54 3.68
N VAL A 62 -2.68 -13.41 3.91
CA VAL A 62 -2.94 -14.84 4.15
C VAL A 62 -3.48 -14.95 5.57
N ALA A 63 -4.79 -14.82 5.69
CA ALA A 63 -5.50 -15.18 6.91
C ALA A 63 -5.37 -16.70 7.12
N GLU A 64 -4.94 -17.03 8.33
CA GLU A 64 -4.77 -18.34 8.95
C GLU A 64 -5.99 -19.27 8.78
N GLN A 65 -5.75 -20.55 8.45
CA GLN A 65 -6.63 -21.69 8.78
C GLN A 65 -5.77 -22.93 9.07
N PRO A 66 -5.82 -23.52 10.28
CA PRO A 66 -5.37 -24.87 10.51
C PRO A 66 -6.58 -25.80 10.45
N GLU A 67 -6.80 -26.47 9.33
CA GLU A 67 -7.67 -27.67 9.31
C GLU A 67 -6.82 -28.88 8.96
N GLU A 68 -6.86 -29.84 9.88
CA GLU A 68 -6.05 -31.03 9.91
C GLU A 68 -6.38 -32.02 8.78
N LEU A 69 -5.38 -32.85 8.48
CA LEU A 69 -5.31 -33.81 7.38
C LEU A 69 -6.46 -34.86 7.36
N PRO A 70 -6.77 -35.42 6.17
CA PRO A 70 -7.93 -36.27 5.96
C PRO A 70 -7.71 -37.75 6.33
N SER A 71 -8.80 -38.36 6.81
CA SER A 71 -9.28 -39.73 6.64
C SER A 71 -8.33 -40.84 6.15
N GLU A 72 -8.05 -41.82 7.02
CA GLU A 72 -7.81 -43.26 6.76
C GLU A 72 -7.99 -43.98 8.12
N VAL A 73 -8.59 -45.16 8.30
CA VAL A 73 -9.00 -46.25 7.42
C VAL A 73 -10.07 -47.06 8.18
N GLN A 74 -11.12 -47.54 7.51
CA GLN A 74 -12.02 -48.56 8.06
C GLN A 74 -11.31 -49.92 8.08
N VAL A 75 -11.28 -50.59 9.23
CA VAL A 75 -10.98 -52.03 9.32
C VAL A 75 -12.22 -52.75 9.83
N GLN A 76 -12.75 -53.62 8.99
CA GLN A 76 -13.86 -54.53 9.23
C GLN A 76 -13.40 -55.67 10.17
N GLY A 77 -14.18 -55.96 11.21
CA GLY A 77 -14.02 -57.14 12.08
C GLY A 77 -15.33 -57.45 12.77
#